data_AF-A0A7S3DVU7-F1
#
_entry.id   AF-A0A7S3DVU7-F1
#
_cell.length_a   1.000
_cell.length_b   1.000
_cell.length_c   1.000
_cell.angle_alpha   90.00
_cell.angle_beta   90.00
_cell.angle_gamma   90.00
#
_symmetry.space_group_name_H-M   'P 1'
#
loop_
_entity.id
_entity.type
_entity.pdbx_description
1 polymer ?
#
loop_
_entity_poly.entity_id
_entity_poly.type
_entity_poly.pdbx_seq_one_letter_code
_entity_poly.pdbx_strand_id
1 'polypeptide(L)'
;NQNRDVTPWLLVTFHAPFYTTFAGHDNEPEADRMKEAMEPLFLQYRVNFVLSGHDHGFMVSWPLFNGTVVPRNPKTGSAAAPIYLILGTGGNGEGHAHGFRQASPEPWVMTRDITHFGYGHLFLESSTRAHFSWVWNDDGQGRMRENKDGIWWNNQYLPAVGDPELEQRDQ
;
A
#
# COMPACT_ATOMS: atom_id res chain seq x y z
N ASN A 1 -6.94 4.39 20.07
CA ASN A 1 -5.55 4.66 19.67
C ASN A 1 -5.11 5.97 20.32
N GLN A 2 -4.31 5.94 21.39
CA GLN A 2 -4.19 7.08 22.32
C GLN A 2 -2.99 8.01 22.10
N ASN A 3 -2.15 7.84 21.06
CA ASN A 3 -1.05 8.78 20.85
C ASN A 3 -0.61 8.98 19.39
N ARG A 4 -1.52 9.47 18.54
CA ARG A 4 -1.19 9.86 17.15
C ARG A 4 -0.40 11.17 17.06
N ASP A 5 -0.26 11.91 18.15
CA ASP A 5 0.55 13.12 18.21
C ASP A 5 2.05 12.79 18.37
N VAL A 6 2.38 11.66 19.02
CA VAL A 6 3.77 11.16 19.14
C VAL A 6 4.11 10.15 18.04
N THR A 7 3.19 9.25 17.69
CA THR A 7 3.38 8.25 16.62
C THR A 7 2.30 8.42 15.55
N PRO A 8 2.50 9.34 14.58
CA PRO A 8 1.44 9.74 13.65
C PRO A 8 1.15 8.69 12.58
N TRP A 9 2.12 7.85 12.25
CA TRP A 9 1.97 6.76 11.28
C TRP A 9 1.51 5.49 11.97
N LEU A 10 0.33 5.00 11.58
CA LEU A 10 -0.19 3.70 12.02
C LEU A 10 -0.07 2.71 10.87
N LEU A 11 0.78 1.71 11.07
CA LEU A 11 0.98 0.60 10.14
C LEU A 11 0.40 -0.67 10.75
N VAL A 12 -0.20 -1.49 9.91
CA VAL A 12 -0.65 -2.84 10.28
C VAL A 12 0.07 -3.83 9.39
N THR A 13 0.44 -4.98 9.93
CA THR A 13 0.99 -6.08 9.15
C THR A 13 0.38 -7.41 9.54
N PHE A 14 0.21 -8.25 8.53
CA PHE A 14 -0.21 -9.65 8.64
C PHE A 14 0.14 -10.36 7.34
N HIS A 15 0.18 -11.69 7.35
CA HIS A 15 0.73 -12.45 6.23
C HIS A 15 -0.16 -12.42 4.97
N ALA A 16 -1.38 -12.97 5.06
CA ALA A 16 -2.30 -13.12 3.93
C ALA A 16 -3.08 -11.83 3.64
N PRO A 17 -3.06 -11.28 2.41
CA PRO A 17 -3.66 -9.98 2.09
C PRO A 17 -5.19 -10.01 2.04
N PHE A 18 -5.83 -8.90 2.43
CA PHE A 18 -7.30 -8.71 2.31
C PHE A 18 -7.76 -8.41 0.87
N TYR A 19 -6.83 -7.96 0.04
CA TYR A 19 -7.04 -7.59 -1.35
C TYR A 19 -5.88 -8.13 -2.15
N THR A 20 -6.18 -8.94 -3.15
CA THR A 20 -5.17 -9.49 -4.06
C THR A 20 -5.69 -9.52 -5.49
N THR A 21 -4.77 -9.31 -6.41
CA THR A 21 -5.00 -9.48 -7.85
C THR A 21 -4.26 -10.69 -8.42
N PHE A 22 -3.52 -11.40 -7.57
CA PHE A 22 -2.74 -12.58 -7.95
C PHE A 22 -3.63 -13.82 -7.90
N ALA A 23 -3.40 -14.75 -8.82
CA ALA A 23 -4.12 -16.01 -8.85
C ALA A 23 -3.56 -16.97 -7.79
N GLY A 24 -4.44 -17.68 -7.08
CA GLY A 24 -4.07 -18.79 -6.19
C GLY A 24 -4.45 -18.58 -4.72
N HIS A 25 -4.45 -17.32 -4.26
CA HIS A 25 -4.76 -16.94 -2.87
C HIS A 25 -5.97 -15.99 -2.77
N ASP A 26 -6.76 -15.85 -3.83
CA ASP A 26 -8.04 -15.17 -3.74
C ASP A 26 -9.09 -16.10 -3.13
N ASN A 27 -9.70 -15.69 -2.01
CA ASN A 27 -10.73 -16.39 -1.23
C ASN A 27 -10.22 -17.41 -0.19
N GLU A 28 -9.15 -17.07 0.53
CA GLU A 28 -8.76 -17.82 1.73
C GLU A 28 -9.68 -17.49 2.92
N PRO A 29 -10.40 -18.48 3.50
CA PRO A 29 -11.39 -18.22 4.55
C PRO A 29 -10.84 -17.48 5.77
N GLU A 30 -9.59 -17.71 6.13
CA GLU A 30 -8.89 -17.06 7.23
C GLU A 30 -8.69 -15.57 6.94
N ALA A 31 -8.24 -15.23 5.72
CA ALA A 31 -8.06 -13.84 5.29
C ALA A 31 -9.40 -13.11 5.20
N ASP A 32 -10.44 -13.77 4.65
CA ASP A 32 -11.78 -13.19 4.51
C ASP A 32 -12.43 -12.90 5.87
N ARG A 33 -12.36 -13.83 6.83
CA ARG A 33 -12.89 -13.61 8.19
C ARG A 33 -12.12 -12.52 8.92
N MET A 34 -10.79 -12.47 8.76
CA MET A 34 -9.97 -11.44 9.36
C MET A 34 -10.29 -10.06 8.77
N LYS A 35 -10.50 -9.98 7.46
CA LYS A 35 -10.95 -8.77 6.77
C LYS A 35 -12.28 -8.27 7.30
N GLU A 36 -13.29 -9.13 7.38
CA GLU A 36 -14.61 -8.78 7.91
C GLU A 36 -14.54 -8.20 9.33
N ALA A 37 -13.71 -8.79 10.19
CA ALA A 37 -13.55 -8.34 11.57
C ALA A 37 -12.70 -7.06 11.72
N MET A 38 -11.68 -6.87 10.88
CA MET A 38 -10.63 -5.87 11.12
C MET A 38 -10.66 -4.67 10.17
N GLU A 39 -11.10 -4.82 8.93
CA GLU A 39 -11.14 -3.72 7.96
C GLU A 39 -11.96 -2.51 8.47
N PRO A 40 -13.12 -2.67 9.15
CA PRO A 40 -13.83 -1.55 9.76
C PRO A 40 -12.99 -0.80 10.80
N LEU A 41 -12.16 -1.51 11.56
CA LEU A 41 -11.26 -0.90 12.54
C LEU A 41 -10.16 -0.09 11.84
N PHE A 42 -9.67 -0.54 10.68
CA PHE A 42 -8.64 0.19 9.94
C PHE A 42 -9.14 1.54 9.43
N LEU A 43 -10.40 1.58 8.98
CA LEU A 43 -11.09 2.83 8.63
C LEU A 43 -11.31 3.70 9.88
N GLN A 44 -11.84 3.12 10.96
CA GLN A 44 -12.12 3.85 12.21
C GLN A 44 -10.87 4.50 12.81
N TYR A 45 -9.73 3.79 12.79
CA TYR A 45 -8.48 4.25 13.37
C TYR A 45 -7.54 4.93 12.36
N ARG A 46 -8.00 5.20 11.13
CA ARG A 46 -7.21 5.87 10.09
C ARG A 46 -5.82 5.22 9.92
N VAL A 47 -5.80 3.91 9.69
CA VAL A 47 -4.56 3.18 9.37
C VAL A 47 -3.97 3.76 8.09
N ASN A 48 -2.66 4.00 8.08
CA ASN A 48 -1.97 4.56 6.92
C ASN A 48 -1.69 3.47 5.88
N PHE A 49 -1.03 2.39 6.32
CA PHE A 49 -0.58 1.30 5.47
C PHE A 49 -0.90 -0.05 6.10
N VAL A 50 -1.33 -0.98 5.26
CA VAL A 50 -1.47 -2.39 5.60
C VAL A 50 -0.46 -3.16 4.75
N LEU A 51 0.48 -3.83 5.40
CA LEU A 51 1.59 -4.53 4.76
C LEU A 51 1.40 -6.04 4.86
N SER A 52 1.39 -6.70 3.71
CA SER A 52 1.22 -8.14 3.60
C SER A 52 2.25 -8.77 2.67
N GLY A 53 2.36 -10.08 2.75
CA GLY A 53 3.18 -10.90 1.85
C GLY A 53 2.28 -11.96 1.23
N HIS A 54 2.65 -13.22 1.45
CA HIS A 54 1.89 -14.41 1.07
C HIS A 54 1.80 -14.61 -0.45
N ASP A 55 1.15 -13.69 -1.16
CA ASP A 55 1.23 -13.62 -2.61
C ASP A 55 2.65 -13.26 -3.05
N HIS A 56 3.25 -14.09 -3.89
CA HIS A 56 4.61 -13.90 -4.41
C HIS A 56 4.67 -12.84 -5.54
N GLY A 57 4.17 -11.66 -5.23
CA GLY A 57 4.10 -10.51 -6.13
C GLY A 57 4.17 -9.19 -5.35
N PHE A 58 4.32 -8.10 -6.09
CA PHE A 58 4.30 -6.74 -5.57
C PHE A 58 2.99 -6.07 -5.99
N MET A 59 2.31 -5.41 -5.07
CA MET A 59 1.10 -4.64 -5.38
C MET A 59 0.96 -3.45 -4.44
N VAL A 60 0.46 -2.34 -4.95
CA VAL A 60 0.02 -1.18 -4.17
C VAL A 60 -1.39 -0.82 -4.60
N SER A 61 -2.30 -0.65 -3.63
CA SER A 61 -3.65 -0.18 -3.88
C SER A 61 -3.76 1.35 -3.80
N TRP A 62 -4.81 1.92 -4.38
CA TRP A 62 -5.37 3.19 -3.91
C TRP A 62 -5.95 3.02 -2.49
N PRO A 63 -6.26 4.10 -1.73
CA PRO A 63 -6.96 3.97 -0.45
C PRO A 63 -8.25 3.17 -0.63
N LEU A 64 -8.41 2.07 0.08
CA LEU A 64 -9.40 1.05 -0.25
C LEU A 64 -10.20 0.63 0.98
N PHE A 65 -11.52 0.60 0.84
CA PHE A 65 -12.40 0.04 1.86
C PHE A 65 -13.54 -0.70 1.16
N ASN A 66 -13.81 -1.94 1.61
CA ASN A 66 -14.86 -2.80 1.04
C ASN A 66 -14.82 -2.87 -0.52
N GLY A 67 -13.62 -3.05 -1.08
CA GLY A 67 -13.38 -3.14 -2.53
C GLY A 67 -13.58 -1.85 -3.32
N THR A 68 -13.84 -0.73 -2.64
CA THR A 68 -14.09 0.57 -3.29
C THR A 68 -13.03 1.59 -2.92
N VAL A 69 -12.50 2.30 -3.92
CA VAL A 69 -11.53 3.38 -3.69
C VAL A 69 -12.19 4.50 -2.88
N VAL A 70 -11.58 4.83 -1.75
CA VAL A 70 -11.98 5.97 -0.93
C VAL A 70 -11.27 7.23 -1.44
N PRO A 71 -12.01 8.24 -1.92
CA PRO A 71 -11.41 9.46 -2.46
C PRO A 71 -10.53 10.17 -1.43
N ARG A 72 -9.46 10.80 -1.92
CA ARG A 72 -8.66 11.71 -1.11
C ARG A 72 -9.39 13.02 -0.91
N ASN A 73 -9.25 13.58 0.28
CA ASN A 73 -9.66 14.94 0.57
C ASN A 73 -8.79 15.91 -0.24
N PRO A 74 -9.36 16.76 -1.11
CA PRO A 74 -8.59 17.63 -2.00
C PRO A 74 -7.69 18.63 -1.27
N LYS A 75 -8.04 19.04 -0.05
CA LYS A 75 -7.28 20.01 0.74
C LYS A 75 -6.09 19.38 1.47
N THR A 76 -6.23 18.12 1.88
CA THR A 76 -5.23 17.46 2.74
C THR A 76 -4.50 16.32 2.03
N GLY A 77 -4.96 15.88 0.87
CA GLY A 77 -4.48 14.67 0.19
C GLY A 77 -4.68 13.37 0.97
N SER A 78 -5.29 13.40 2.16
CA SER A 78 -5.55 12.24 3.01
C SER A 78 -6.82 11.51 2.56
N ALA A 79 -6.89 10.20 2.76
CA ALA A 79 -8.10 9.39 2.63
C ALA A 79 -8.39 8.70 3.97
N ALA A 80 -9.65 8.36 4.23
CA ALA A 80 -10.02 7.68 5.47
C ALA A 80 -9.52 6.23 5.52
N ALA A 81 -9.37 5.59 4.37
CA ALA A 81 -8.98 4.19 4.24
C ALA A 81 -7.46 4.00 4.13
N PRO A 82 -6.95 2.83 4.55
CA PRO A 82 -5.55 2.49 4.37
C PRO A 82 -5.21 2.22 2.91
N ILE A 83 -3.90 2.28 2.63
CA ILE A 83 -3.30 1.73 1.42
C ILE A 83 -2.83 0.32 1.73
N TYR A 84 -3.19 -0.65 0.89
CA TYR A 84 -2.74 -2.04 1.02
C TYR A 84 -1.53 -2.27 0.12
N LEU A 85 -0.48 -2.86 0.70
CA LEU A 85 0.73 -3.25 0.00
C LEU A 85 0.93 -4.76 0.14
N ILE A 86 1.15 -5.43 -1.00
CA ILE A 86 1.68 -6.78 -1.04
C ILE A 86 3.16 -6.68 -1.41
N LEU A 87 4.02 -7.24 -0.56
CA LEU A 87 5.48 -7.21 -0.65
C LEU A 87 6.06 -8.63 -0.55
N GLY A 88 5.43 -9.63 -1.19
CA GLY A 88 5.81 -11.05 -1.10
C GLY A 88 6.93 -11.48 -2.05
N THR A 89 7.70 -10.54 -2.56
CA THR A 89 8.71 -10.69 -3.63
C THR A 89 10.13 -10.95 -3.10
N GLY A 90 10.27 -11.49 -1.89
CA GLY A 90 11.56 -11.68 -1.22
C GLY A 90 12.48 -12.77 -1.81
N GLY A 91 12.03 -13.57 -2.78
CA GLY A 91 12.86 -14.60 -3.43
C GLY A 91 12.71 -16.01 -2.86
N ASN A 92 11.50 -16.40 -2.45
CA ASN A 92 11.24 -17.77 -2.02
C ASN A 92 11.45 -18.78 -3.17
N GLY A 93 11.63 -20.06 -2.82
CA GLY A 93 11.93 -21.12 -3.80
C GLY A 93 10.78 -21.55 -4.70
N GLU A 94 9.54 -21.13 -4.43
CA GLU A 94 8.36 -21.43 -5.23
C GLU A 94 8.26 -20.50 -6.46
N GLY A 95 8.99 -19.38 -6.44
CA GLY A 95 8.99 -18.40 -7.51
C GLY A 95 7.90 -17.33 -7.34
N HIS A 96 7.64 -16.58 -8.41
CA HIS A 96 6.57 -15.57 -8.45
C HIS A 96 5.19 -16.21 -8.53
N ALA A 97 4.17 -15.42 -8.17
CA ALA A 97 2.78 -15.80 -8.39
C ALA A 97 2.54 -16.17 -9.86
N HIS A 98 1.76 -17.23 -10.10
CA HIS A 98 1.61 -17.82 -11.43
C HIS A 98 0.82 -16.96 -12.43
N GLY A 99 0.28 -15.83 -12.00
CA GLY A 99 -0.40 -14.88 -12.85
C GLY A 99 -1.30 -13.92 -12.08
N PHE A 100 -1.91 -13.01 -12.82
CA PHE A 100 -2.99 -12.17 -12.31
C PHE A 100 -4.35 -12.82 -12.56
N ARG A 101 -5.30 -12.58 -11.65
CA ARG A 101 -6.71 -12.98 -11.79
C ARG A 101 -7.36 -12.36 -13.04
N GLN A 102 -6.93 -11.14 -13.38
CA GLN A 102 -7.36 -10.40 -14.56
C GLN A 102 -6.15 -9.83 -15.29
N ALA A 103 -6.15 -9.86 -16.62
CA ALA A 103 -5.06 -9.29 -17.43
C ALA A 103 -4.89 -7.79 -17.18
N SER A 104 -5.99 -7.04 -17.19
CA SER A 104 -6.01 -5.62 -16.83
C SER A 104 -6.08 -5.44 -15.31
N PRO A 105 -5.35 -4.47 -14.73
CA PRO A 105 -5.47 -4.16 -13.32
C PRO A 105 -6.88 -3.68 -12.95
N GLU A 106 -7.35 -4.10 -11.78
CA GLU A 106 -8.57 -3.61 -11.18
C GLU A 106 -8.47 -2.10 -10.90
N PRO A 107 -9.58 -1.33 -10.94
CA PRO A 107 -9.53 0.14 -10.78
C PRO A 107 -8.92 0.63 -9.48
N TRP A 108 -8.89 -0.20 -8.44
CA TRP A 108 -8.31 0.10 -7.14
C TRP A 108 -6.80 -0.20 -7.05
N VAL A 109 -6.19 -0.76 -8.10
CA VAL A 109 -4.75 -1.04 -8.16
C VAL A 109 -4.03 0.20 -8.67
N MET A 110 -3.02 0.65 -7.92
CA MET A 110 -2.11 1.69 -8.38
C MET A 110 -0.98 1.09 -9.22
N THR A 111 -0.35 0.03 -8.73
CA THR A 111 0.69 -0.69 -9.45
C THR A 111 0.76 -2.13 -8.97
N ARG A 112 1.23 -3.03 -9.83
CA ARG A 112 1.47 -4.43 -9.52
C ARG A 112 2.56 -5.03 -10.39
N ASP A 113 3.31 -6.00 -9.87
CA ASP A 113 4.42 -6.68 -10.53
C ASP A 113 4.49 -8.15 -10.06
N ILE A 114 4.76 -9.07 -11.01
CA ILE A 114 5.00 -10.50 -10.78
C ILE A 114 6.27 -10.99 -11.48
N THR A 115 7.08 -10.09 -12.04
CA THR A 115 8.25 -10.45 -12.85
C THR A 115 9.56 -10.25 -12.11
N HIS A 116 9.57 -9.48 -11.01
CA HIS A 116 10.79 -9.17 -10.27
C HIS A 116 10.71 -9.55 -8.80
N PHE A 117 11.82 -10.07 -8.28
CA PHE A 117 12.05 -10.11 -6.84
C PHE A 117 12.56 -8.75 -6.36
N GLY A 118 12.32 -8.44 -5.09
CA GLY A 118 12.67 -7.13 -4.54
C GLY A 118 12.08 -6.88 -3.17
N TYR A 119 12.10 -5.61 -2.76
CA TYR A 119 11.53 -5.15 -1.50
C TYR A 119 11.01 -3.72 -1.61
N GLY A 120 10.07 -3.36 -0.73
CA GLY A 120 9.60 -1.99 -0.57
C GLY A 120 10.46 -1.22 0.43
N HIS A 121 10.74 0.04 0.13
CA HIS A 121 11.35 1.00 1.03
C HIS A 121 10.32 2.07 1.38
N LEU A 122 9.83 2.06 2.63
CA LEU A 122 8.91 3.07 3.15
C LEU A 122 9.69 4.06 4.04
N PHE A 123 9.85 5.28 3.55
CA PHE A 123 10.51 6.37 4.26
C PHE A 123 9.47 7.33 4.85
N LEU A 124 9.41 7.43 6.17
CA LEU A 124 8.54 8.36 6.89
C LEU A 124 9.27 9.69 7.08
N GLU A 125 9.13 10.59 6.10
CA GLU A 125 9.87 11.86 6.04
C GLU A 125 9.48 12.82 7.17
N SER A 126 8.18 12.90 7.49
CA SER A 126 7.65 13.75 8.55
C SER A 126 6.40 13.14 9.16
N SER A 127 5.73 13.83 10.09
CA SER A 127 4.43 13.39 10.59
C SER A 127 3.33 13.38 9.52
N THR A 128 3.51 14.14 8.44
CA THR A 128 2.50 14.35 7.38
C THR A 128 2.86 13.71 6.04
N ARG A 129 4.14 13.44 5.75
CA ARG A 129 4.60 12.91 4.46
C ARG A 129 5.40 11.62 4.59
N ALA A 130 5.09 10.67 3.72
CA ALA A 130 5.86 9.45 3.53
C ALA A 130 6.11 9.20 2.03
N HIS A 131 7.23 8.54 1.75
CA HIS A 131 7.66 8.16 0.42
C HIS A 131 7.83 6.64 0.38
N PHE A 132 7.27 6.00 -0.64
CA PHE A 132 7.45 4.58 -0.89
C PHE A 132 8.18 4.34 -2.21
N SER A 133 9.22 3.52 -2.17
CA SER A 133 9.95 3.05 -3.36
C SER A 133 9.93 1.53 -3.45
N TRP A 134 9.64 1.03 -4.63
CA TRP A 134 9.85 -0.35 -5.04
C TRP A 134 11.30 -0.51 -5.52
N VAL A 135 12.05 -1.38 -4.85
CA VAL A 135 13.42 -1.74 -5.20
C VAL A 135 13.43 -3.19 -5.68
N TRP A 136 13.88 -3.45 -6.90
CA TRP A 136 13.82 -4.79 -7.49
C TRP A 136 15.13 -5.23 -8.11
N ASN A 137 15.33 -6.54 -8.16
CA ASN A 137 16.47 -7.15 -8.81
C ASN A 137 16.26 -7.14 -10.32
N ASP A 138 17.20 -6.55 -11.05
CA ASP A 138 17.24 -6.55 -12.50
C ASP A 138 17.92 -7.83 -12.99
N ASP A 139 17.19 -8.56 -13.85
CA ASP A 139 17.62 -9.61 -14.78
C ASP A 139 18.66 -10.67 -14.33
N GLY A 140 18.91 -10.84 -13.03
CA GLY A 140 19.83 -11.86 -12.50
C GLY A 140 21.30 -11.45 -12.47
N GLN A 141 21.63 -10.19 -12.79
CA GLN A 141 22.99 -9.65 -12.71
C GLN A 141 23.35 -9.09 -11.32
N GLY A 142 22.45 -9.24 -10.34
CA GLY A 142 22.64 -8.73 -8.97
C GLY A 142 22.57 -7.20 -8.87
N ARG A 143 22.03 -6.52 -9.89
CA ARG A 143 21.84 -5.07 -9.90
C ARG A 143 20.44 -4.76 -9.39
N MET A 144 20.36 -3.95 -8.33
CA MET A 144 19.08 -3.44 -7.86
C MET A 144 18.70 -2.18 -8.63
N ARG A 145 17.44 -2.11 -9.06
CA ARG A 145 16.78 -0.91 -9.56
C ARG A 145 15.82 -0.38 -8.53
N GLU A 146 15.52 0.90 -8.60
CA GLU A 146 14.57 1.59 -7.73
C GLU A 146 13.75 2.54 -8.59
N ASN A 147 12.45 2.61 -8.34
CA ASN A 147 11.59 3.64 -8.93
C ASN A 147 11.88 4.97 -8.23
N LYS A 148 12.86 5.71 -8.75
CA LYS A 148 13.36 6.94 -8.10
C LYS A 148 12.27 8.00 -7.85
N ASP A 149 11.21 8.01 -8.65
CA ASP A 149 10.08 8.92 -8.49
C ASP A 149 9.12 8.47 -7.36
N GLY A 150 9.17 7.19 -6.99
CA GLY A 150 8.42 6.56 -5.92
C GLY A 150 6.93 6.87 -5.88
N ILE A 151 6.33 6.74 -4.71
CA ILE A 151 4.94 7.09 -4.45
C ILE A 151 4.89 7.91 -3.16
N TRP A 152 4.34 9.12 -3.25
CA TRP A 152 4.19 10.02 -2.11
C TRP A 152 2.81 9.91 -1.49
N TRP A 153 2.78 9.86 -0.16
CA TRP A 153 1.56 9.73 0.60
C TRP A 153 1.49 10.73 1.75
N ASN A 154 0.32 11.32 1.89
CA ASN A 154 -0.02 12.11 3.07
C ASN A 154 -0.53 11.19 4.18
N ASN A 155 -0.30 11.61 5.43
CA ASN A 155 -0.82 10.91 6.58
C ASN A 155 -2.37 10.85 6.55
N GLN A 156 -2.97 9.70 6.83
CA GLN A 156 -4.42 9.49 6.80
C GLN A 156 -5.18 10.05 8.01
N TYR A 157 -4.45 10.35 9.11
CA TYR A 157 -5.01 10.89 10.34
C TYR A 157 -4.78 12.40 10.47
N LEU A 158 -3.59 12.89 10.12
CA LEU A 158 -3.26 14.31 10.22
C LEU A 158 -3.65 15.06 8.94
N PRO A 159 -4.12 16.31 9.02
CA PRO A 159 -4.23 17.16 7.84
C PRO A 159 -2.84 17.41 7.23
N ALA A 160 -2.74 17.53 5.91
CA ALA A 160 -1.53 18.08 5.30
C ALA A 160 -1.36 19.51 5.81
N VAL A 161 -0.21 19.81 6.40
CA VAL A 161 0.15 21.16 6.83
C VAL A 161 0.91 21.82 5.69
N GLY A 162 0.38 22.93 5.18
CA GLY A 162 1.09 23.96 4.41
C GLY A 162 1.93 23.45 3.24
N ASP A 163 1.29 23.06 2.14
CA ASP A 163 1.95 23.09 0.83
C ASP A 163 1.88 24.54 0.29
N PRO A 164 3.01 25.28 0.24
CA PRO A 164 3.03 26.66 -0.26
C PRO A 164 2.61 26.76 -1.73
N GLU A 165 2.66 25.67 -2.51
CA GLU A 165 2.22 25.67 -3.91
C GLU A 165 0.69 25.68 -4.06
N LEU A 166 -0.06 25.29 -3.02
CA LEU A 166 -1.52 25.30 -3.04
C LEU A 166 -2.10 26.67 -2.64
N GLU A 167 -1.39 27.49 -1.87
CA GLU A 167 -1.84 28.84 -1.50
C GLU A 167 -1.71 29.87 -2.64
N GLN A 168 -0.86 29.61 -3.65
CA GLN A 168 -0.65 30.53 -4.78
C GLN A 168 -1.60 30.30 -5.97
N ARG A 169 -2.44 29.25 -5.94
CA ARG A 169 -3.43 29.00 -7.01
C ARG A 169 -4.78 29.68 -6.77
N ASP A 170 -4.95 30.33 -5.62
CA ASP A 170 -6.15 31.05 -5.21
C ASP A 170 -5.93 32.60 -5.15
N GLN A 171 -4.91 33.13 -5.85
CA GLN A 171 -4.74 34.56 -6.14
C GLN A 171 -4.70 34.80 -7.65
#